data_AF-A0A7W1MSD8-F1
#
_entry.id   AF-A0A7W1MSD8-F1
#
_cell.length_a   1.000
_cell.length_b   1.000
_cell.length_c   1.000
_cell.angle_alpha   90.00
_cell.angle_beta   90.00
_cell.angle_gamma   90.00
#
_symmetry.space_group_name_H-M   'P 1'
#
loop_
_entity.id
_entity.type
_entity.pdbx_description
1 polymer ?
#
loop_
_entity_poly.entity_id
_entity_poly.type
_entity_poly.pdbx_seq_one_letter_code
_entity_poly.pdbx_strand_id
1 'polypeptide(L)'
;MLAVPDRLTALREARPAESLFAEKEWLLSPEPFPIDKKLRTDLERLGHQLFVFQRACNQLYQQSVKGKQPAWVARYVDLGKPEELIEFSRRKEFREALPRVIRPDLVLTDEGWTIAEIDSVPGGIGLTGWLNQTYSSLGAEVIGGAEGMLDGFAAVLPRGGDIVISEESATYRPEMEWLVRQLNSRFPERSWKVESAEHHEPQSGRDIYRFFELFDLPNIPGVSDLMNAAGRGDLSVTPPLKPYLEEKMWFALFWLQPLREFWRRELGDKYFRQLQRMIPYTWILDPMPLPQHAVIPRLEIHDWHEAAQFSQKERDLLLKVSGFSPLGWGSRGVALGADLPHSEWQQRIADALVGFEREPTIVQQFHKGRLFDHSYWDVETAELKTMRGRVRLCPYYFVEEDHVNLRGALATICPADKKLLHGMRDAILVPSRFAGLDN
;
A
#
# COMPACT_ATOMS: atom_id res chain seq x y z
N MET A 1 13.82 2.21 -32.88
CA MET A 1 13.31 2.98 -31.72
C MET A 1 12.69 4.26 -32.27
N LEU A 2 11.47 4.60 -31.84
CA LEU A 2 10.81 5.86 -32.24
C LEU A 2 11.59 7.07 -31.71
N ALA A 3 11.57 8.19 -32.43
CA ALA A 3 12.13 9.45 -31.92
C ALA A 3 11.34 9.92 -30.70
N VAL A 4 11.97 10.70 -29.80
CA VAL A 4 11.33 11.17 -28.56
C VAL A 4 10.00 11.93 -28.81
N PRO A 5 9.90 12.84 -29.82
CA PRO A 5 8.63 13.49 -30.15
C PRO A 5 7.53 12.51 -30.53
N ASP A 6 7.86 11.46 -31.31
CA ASP A 6 6.90 10.45 -31.75
C ASP A 6 6.37 9.61 -30.58
N ARG A 7 7.24 9.29 -29.60
CA ARG A 7 6.83 8.57 -28.37
C ARG A 7 5.83 9.38 -27.55
N LEU A 8 6.05 10.69 -27.42
CA LEU A 8 5.19 11.57 -26.63
C LEU A 8 3.82 11.79 -27.30
N THR A 9 3.79 11.91 -28.62
CA THR A 9 2.55 11.94 -29.39
C THR A 9 1.77 10.64 -29.19
N ALA A 10 2.42 9.48 -29.35
CA ALA A 10 1.79 8.19 -29.13
C ALA A 10 1.28 8.00 -27.68
N LEU A 11 2.01 8.48 -26.66
CA LEU A 11 1.57 8.44 -25.27
C LEU A 11 0.30 9.28 -25.03
N ARG A 12 0.17 10.42 -25.69
CA ARG A 12 -1.01 11.29 -25.60
C ARG A 12 -2.21 10.67 -26.30
N GLU A 13 -1.99 10.12 -27.50
CA GLU A 13 -3.03 9.47 -28.30
C GLU A 13 -3.53 8.16 -27.66
N ALA A 14 -2.65 7.46 -26.94
CA ALA A 14 -3.02 6.23 -26.22
C ALA A 14 -3.79 6.48 -24.92
N ARG A 15 -3.94 7.73 -24.47
CA ARG A 15 -4.69 8.05 -23.25
C ARG A 15 -6.15 7.67 -23.46
N PRO A 16 -6.78 6.87 -22.58
CA PRO A 16 -8.18 6.51 -22.75
C PRO A 16 -9.05 7.77 -22.70
N ALA A 17 -10.17 7.75 -23.42
CA ALA A 17 -11.13 8.86 -23.47
C ALA A 17 -11.66 9.22 -22.07
N GLU A 18 -11.81 8.21 -21.20
CA GLU A 18 -12.02 8.36 -19.77
C GLU A 18 -10.65 8.47 -19.07
N SER A 19 -10.44 9.52 -18.26
CA SER A 19 -9.18 9.63 -17.51
C SER A 19 -9.06 8.47 -16.52
N LEU A 20 -7.93 7.74 -16.52
CA LEU A 20 -7.66 6.61 -15.61
C LEU A 20 -7.70 7.00 -14.11
N PHE A 21 -7.65 8.30 -13.82
CA PHE A 21 -8.04 8.90 -12.55
C PHE A 21 -8.96 10.07 -12.82
N ALA A 22 -10.09 10.15 -12.11
CA ALA A 22 -11.05 11.23 -12.29
C ALA A 22 -10.44 12.63 -12.05
N GLU A 23 -9.39 12.74 -11.22
CA GLU A 23 -8.92 14.04 -10.71
C GLU A 23 -7.39 14.25 -10.74
N LYS A 24 -6.61 13.31 -11.29
CA LYS A 24 -5.14 13.40 -11.29
C LYS A 24 -4.58 13.52 -12.70
N GLU A 25 -4.16 14.74 -13.04
CA GLU A 25 -3.16 14.94 -14.09
C GLU A 25 -1.78 14.58 -13.52
N TRP A 26 -0.85 14.19 -14.40
CA TRP A 26 0.56 14.01 -14.05
C TRP A 26 1.41 14.35 -15.27
N LEU A 27 2.71 14.58 -15.03
CA LEU A 27 3.67 14.89 -16.07
C LEU A 27 4.01 13.63 -16.87
N LEU A 28 3.89 13.74 -18.20
CA LEU A 28 4.24 12.66 -19.12
C LEU A 28 5.76 12.56 -19.26
N SER A 29 6.26 11.35 -19.39
CA SER A 29 7.67 11.08 -19.68
C SER A 29 7.76 10.12 -20.87
N PRO A 30 8.76 10.25 -21.75
CA PRO A 30 8.97 9.29 -22.84
C PRO A 30 9.63 7.98 -22.36
N GLU A 31 10.20 7.97 -21.16
CA GLU A 31 11.04 6.91 -20.64
C GLU A 31 10.49 6.29 -19.35
N PRO A 32 10.48 4.95 -19.24
CA PRO A 32 10.16 4.27 -17.99
C PRO A 32 11.27 4.48 -16.97
N PHE A 33 10.93 4.38 -15.68
CA PHE A 33 11.91 4.53 -14.60
C PHE A 33 12.89 3.35 -14.57
N PRO A 34 14.22 3.59 -14.61
CA PRO A 34 15.21 2.51 -14.62
C PRO A 34 15.43 1.93 -13.22
N ILE A 35 15.37 0.59 -13.12
CA ILE A 35 15.69 -0.17 -11.92
C ILE A 35 17.04 -0.84 -12.09
N ASP A 36 17.98 -0.54 -11.19
CA ASP A 36 19.30 -1.15 -11.19
C ASP A 36 19.26 -2.65 -10.80
N LYS A 37 20.37 -3.35 -11.06
CA LYS A 37 20.49 -4.80 -10.83
C LYS A 37 20.29 -5.21 -9.36
N LYS A 38 20.73 -4.36 -8.42
CA LYS A 38 20.63 -4.65 -6.99
C LYS A 38 19.17 -4.55 -6.56
N LEU A 39 18.51 -3.44 -6.88
CA LEU A 39 17.10 -3.23 -6.59
C LEU A 39 16.22 -4.26 -7.29
N ARG A 40 16.52 -4.65 -8.54
CA ARG A 40 15.84 -5.77 -9.22
C ARG A 40 15.82 -7.04 -8.38
N THR A 41 16.99 -7.48 -7.92
CA THR A 41 17.13 -8.72 -7.14
C THR A 41 16.34 -8.65 -5.83
N ASP A 42 16.29 -7.47 -5.23
CA ASP A 42 15.53 -7.22 -4.00
C ASP A 42 14.02 -7.26 -4.27
N LEU A 43 13.53 -6.60 -5.33
CA LEU A 43 12.12 -6.60 -5.72
C LEU A 43 11.61 -8.01 -6.04
N GLU A 44 12.36 -8.79 -6.81
CA GLU A 44 11.99 -10.17 -7.16
C GLU A 44 11.77 -11.06 -5.92
N ARG A 45 12.44 -10.75 -4.79
CA ARG A 45 12.31 -11.49 -3.53
C ARG A 45 11.29 -10.88 -2.57
N LEU A 46 11.08 -9.58 -2.66
CA LEU A 46 10.28 -8.80 -1.73
C LEU A 46 8.83 -9.29 -1.66
N GLY A 47 8.22 -9.62 -2.79
CA GLY A 47 6.84 -10.11 -2.83
C GLY A 47 6.61 -11.30 -1.88
N HIS A 48 7.44 -12.33 -1.98
CA HIS A 48 7.33 -13.51 -1.11
C HIS A 48 7.61 -13.17 0.36
N GLN A 49 8.60 -12.30 0.64
CA GLN A 49 8.90 -11.87 2.01
C GLN A 49 7.70 -11.16 2.66
N LEU A 50 7.02 -10.27 1.93
CA LEU A 50 5.84 -9.56 2.42
C LEU A 50 4.64 -10.47 2.58
N PHE A 51 4.46 -11.44 1.68
CA PHE A 51 3.42 -12.46 1.84
C PHE A 51 3.60 -13.28 3.11
N VAL A 52 4.83 -13.75 3.37
CA VAL A 52 5.17 -14.48 4.61
C VAL A 52 4.99 -13.59 5.84
N PHE A 53 5.31 -12.29 5.75
CA PHE A 53 5.06 -11.31 6.80
C PHE A 53 3.56 -11.15 7.10
N GLN A 54 2.71 -10.93 6.09
CA GLN A 54 1.25 -10.82 6.27
C GLN A 54 0.65 -12.12 6.84
N ARG A 55 1.13 -13.28 6.40
CA ARG A 55 0.75 -14.57 6.98
C ARG A 55 1.12 -14.66 8.46
N ALA A 56 2.34 -14.24 8.82
CA ALA A 56 2.79 -14.21 10.21
C ALA A 56 1.96 -13.22 11.07
N CYS A 57 1.57 -12.06 10.53
CA CYS A 57 0.64 -11.13 11.19
C CYS A 57 -0.72 -11.79 11.47
N ASN A 58 -1.32 -12.43 10.47
CA ASN A 58 -2.58 -13.17 10.63
C ASN A 58 -2.46 -14.27 11.70
N GLN A 59 -1.38 -15.04 11.68
CA GLN A 59 -1.12 -16.08 12.65
C GLN A 59 -0.90 -15.51 14.06
N LEU A 60 -0.15 -14.43 14.21
CA LEU A 60 0.11 -13.79 15.50
C LEU A 60 -1.18 -13.29 16.14
N TYR A 61 -2.02 -12.61 15.35
CA TYR A 61 -3.34 -12.15 15.80
C TYR A 61 -4.18 -13.32 16.32
N GLN A 62 -4.33 -14.39 15.54
CA GLN A 62 -5.13 -15.54 15.94
C GLN A 62 -4.57 -16.27 17.16
N GLN A 63 -3.24 -16.37 17.27
CA GLN A 63 -2.62 -16.97 18.45
C GLN A 63 -2.82 -16.10 19.69
N SER A 64 -2.79 -14.77 19.55
CA SER A 64 -3.09 -13.81 20.63
C SER A 64 -4.53 -13.96 21.12
N VAL A 65 -5.51 -14.01 20.21
CA VAL A 65 -6.93 -14.26 20.54
C VAL A 65 -7.12 -15.60 21.28
N LYS A 66 -6.35 -16.64 20.91
CA LYS A 66 -6.41 -17.97 21.53
C LYS A 66 -5.58 -18.11 22.82
N GLY A 67 -4.94 -17.04 23.30
CA GLY A 67 -4.08 -17.07 24.49
C GLY A 67 -2.75 -17.83 24.30
N LYS A 68 -2.32 -18.08 23.06
CA LYS A 68 -1.05 -18.73 22.71
C LYS A 68 0.10 -17.74 22.48
N GLN A 69 -0.23 -16.48 22.26
CA GLN A 69 0.68 -15.33 22.21
C GLN A 69 0.12 -14.25 23.15
N PRO A 70 0.90 -13.21 23.51
CA PRO A 70 0.43 -12.19 24.43
C PRO A 70 -0.88 -11.54 23.97
N ALA A 71 -1.87 -11.49 24.86
CA ALA A 71 -3.22 -11.01 24.55
C ALA A 71 -3.26 -9.53 24.12
N TRP A 72 -2.24 -8.74 24.49
CA TRP A 72 -2.16 -7.34 24.12
C TRP A 72 -1.99 -7.14 22.60
N VAL A 73 -1.47 -8.13 21.86
CA VAL A 73 -1.34 -8.01 20.40
C VAL A 73 -2.70 -7.84 19.74
N ALA A 74 -3.64 -8.77 20.01
CA ALA A 74 -4.99 -8.68 19.50
C ALA A 74 -5.68 -7.40 20.00
N ARG A 75 -5.55 -7.06 21.29
CA ARG A 75 -6.14 -5.84 21.84
C ARG A 75 -5.71 -4.59 21.09
N TYR A 76 -4.41 -4.42 20.82
CA TYR A 76 -3.91 -3.25 20.10
C TYR A 76 -4.49 -3.13 18.69
N VAL A 77 -4.43 -4.21 17.90
CA VAL A 77 -4.92 -4.16 16.51
C VAL A 77 -6.43 -4.19 16.42
N ASP A 78 -7.15 -4.49 17.51
CA ASP A 78 -8.61 -4.40 17.60
C ASP A 78 -9.11 -3.00 18.03
N LEU A 79 -8.25 -2.09 18.51
CA LEU A 79 -8.64 -0.72 18.90
C LEU A 79 -9.37 0.01 17.76
N GLY A 80 -10.36 0.82 18.13
CA GLY A 80 -11.18 1.61 17.19
C GLY A 80 -12.19 0.83 16.34
N LYS A 81 -12.18 -0.50 16.36
CA LYS A 81 -12.99 -1.32 15.43
C LYS A 81 -14.33 -1.76 16.05
N PRO A 82 -15.42 -1.85 15.25
CA PRO A 82 -16.68 -2.40 15.69
C PRO A 82 -16.56 -3.86 16.12
N GLU A 83 -17.23 -4.22 17.21
CA GLU A 83 -17.24 -5.58 17.76
C GLU A 83 -17.72 -6.61 16.73
N GLU A 84 -18.79 -6.31 15.99
CA GLU A 84 -19.33 -7.19 14.94
C GLU A 84 -18.27 -7.53 13.86
N LEU A 85 -17.47 -6.55 13.44
CA LEU A 85 -16.42 -6.77 12.45
C LEU A 85 -15.25 -7.57 13.05
N ILE A 86 -14.89 -7.32 14.30
CA ILE A 86 -13.88 -8.10 15.02
C ILE A 86 -14.31 -9.57 15.11
N GLU A 87 -15.53 -9.83 15.57
CA GLU A 87 -16.10 -11.17 15.68
C GLU A 87 -16.19 -11.86 14.33
N PHE A 88 -16.66 -11.13 13.31
CA PHE A 88 -16.67 -11.61 11.94
C PHE A 88 -15.25 -12.05 11.54
N SER A 89 -14.27 -11.16 11.62
CA SER A 89 -12.88 -11.38 11.18
C SER A 89 -12.16 -12.59 11.81
N ARG A 90 -12.70 -13.15 12.90
CA ARG A 90 -12.20 -14.32 13.64
C ARG A 90 -12.87 -15.65 13.24
N ARG A 91 -13.89 -15.62 12.39
CA ARG A 91 -14.60 -16.81 11.90
C ARG A 91 -13.63 -17.79 11.20
N LYS A 92 -13.93 -19.09 11.31
CA LYS A 92 -13.02 -20.16 10.87
C LYS A 92 -12.94 -20.27 9.35
N GLU A 93 -13.98 -19.85 8.66
CA GLU A 93 -14.23 -19.97 7.22
C GLU A 93 -13.15 -19.25 6.41
N PHE A 94 -12.68 -18.10 6.89
CA PHE A 94 -11.63 -17.30 6.25
C PHE A 94 -10.40 -17.14 7.14
N ARG A 95 -10.17 -18.08 8.06
CA ARG A 95 -9.01 -18.06 8.97
C ARG A 95 -7.69 -17.88 8.21
N GLU A 96 -7.49 -18.63 7.14
CA GLU A 96 -6.26 -18.59 6.34
C GLU A 96 -6.31 -17.57 5.18
N ALA A 97 -7.43 -16.86 5.00
CA ALA A 97 -7.56 -15.88 3.94
C ALA A 97 -6.61 -14.69 4.18
N LEU A 98 -5.90 -14.29 3.11
CA LEU A 98 -4.96 -13.18 3.06
C LEU A 98 -5.22 -12.35 1.79
N PRO A 99 -4.78 -11.07 1.76
CA PRO A 99 -4.80 -10.28 0.53
C PRO A 99 -4.09 -11.00 -0.62
N ARG A 100 -4.70 -10.96 -1.81
CA ARG A 100 -4.14 -11.59 -3.02
C ARG A 100 -3.32 -10.63 -3.89
N VAL A 101 -3.35 -9.35 -3.56
CA VAL A 101 -2.51 -8.30 -4.16
C VAL A 101 -1.70 -7.68 -3.02
N ILE A 102 -0.39 -7.56 -3.20
CA ILE A 102 0.52 -6.95 -2.23
C ILE A 102 1.20 -5.80 -2.94
N ARG A 103 0.98 -4.58 -2.45
CA ARG A 103 1.63 -3.36 -2.95
C ARG A 103 2.31 -2.62 -1.80
N PRO A 104 3.62 -2.78 -1.60
CA PRO A 104 4.36 -1.89 -0.72
C PRO A 104 4.62 -0.56 -1.42
N ASP A 105 4.59 0.52 -0.65
CA ASP A 105 5.05 1.83 -1.10
C ASP A 105 6.52 2.00 -0.66
N LEU A 106 7.45 1.93 -1.61
CA LEU A 106 8.89 2.01 -1.32
C LEU A 106 9.41 3.43 -1.53
N VAL A 107 10.16 3.96 -0.57
CA VAL A 107 10.92 5.21 -0.72
C VAL A 107 12.37 4.86 -1.02
N LEU A 108 12.87 5.28 -2.18
CA LEU A 108 14.27 5.05 -2.55
C LEU A 108 15.16 6.05 -1.82
N THR A 109 16.15 5.59 -1.07
CA THR A 109 17.03 6.40 -0.19
C THR A 109 18.50 6.25 -0.61
N ASP A 110 19.40 7.04 -0.02
CA ASP A 110 20.84 6.92 -0.26
C ASP A 110 21.42 5.57 0.22
N GLU A 111 20.77 4.95 1.21
CA GLU A 111 21.17 3.66 1.80
C GLU A 111 20.51 2.46 1.08
N GLY A 112 19.64 2.71 0.11
CA GLY A 112 18.88 1.70 -0.61
C GLY A 112 17.42 2.10 -0.76
N TRP A 113 16.55 1.50 0.04
CA TRP A 113 15.12 1.77 0.04
C TRP A 113 14.48 1.33 1.35
N THR A 114 13.32 1.90 1.66
CA THR A 114 12.53 1.57 2.84
C THR A 114 11.04 1.48 2.51
N ILE A 115 10.27 0.74 3.30
CA ILE A 115 8.83 0.56 3.13
C ILE A 115 8.11 1.65 3.93
N ALA A 116 7.37 2.51 3.25
CA ALA A 116 6.54 3.51 3.90
C ALA A 116 5.24 2.90 4.45
N GLU A 117 4.63 2.00 3.69
CA GLU A 117 3.43 1.24 4.05
C GLU A 117 3.23 0.03 3.12
N ILE A 118 2.32 -0.87 3.49
CA ILE A 118 1.79 -1.92 2.63
C ILE A 118 0.30 -1.63 2.46
N ASP A 119 -0.13 -1.36 1.23
CA ASP A 119 -1.53 -1.06 0.95
C ASP A 119 -2.36 -2.34 0.96
N SER A 120 -3.50 -2.29 1.66
CA SER A 120 -4.43 -3.41 1.78
C SER A 120 -5.43 -3.46 0.64
N VAL A 121 -5.78 -2.30 0.06
CA VAL A 121 -6.72 -2.16 -1.05
C VAL A 121 -6.05 -1.32 -2.15
N PRO A 122 -5.04 -1.89 -2.84
CA PRO A 122 -4.17 -1.08 -3.66
C PRO A 122 -4.83 -0.56 -4.93
N GLY A 123 -4.97 0.76 -5.04
CA GLY A 123 -5.19 1.45 -6.31
C GLY A 123 -3.96 1.46 -7.23
N GLY A 124 -4.11 1.96 -8.45
CA GLY A 124 -3.07 2.06 -9.47
C GLY A 124 -2.87 0.80 -10.32
N ILE A 125 -3.67 -0.25 -10.13
CA ILE A 125 -3.55 -1.52 -10.88
C ILE A 125 -3.85 -1.29 -12.35
N GLY A 126 -5.01 -0.69 -12.66
CA GLY A 126 -5.42 -0.40 -14.03
C GLY A 126 -4.52 0.64 -14.68
N LEU A 127 -4.15 1.70 -13.95
CA LEU A 127 -3.16 2.68 -14.44
C LEU A 127 -1.85 2.00 -14.85
N THR A 128 -1.29 1.16 -13.97
CA THR A 128 -0.01 0.51 -14.23
C THR A 128 -0.13 -0.47 -15.40
N GLY A 129 -1.26 -1.18 -15.54
CA GLY A 129 -1.53 -2.01 -16.71
C GLY A 129 -1.54 -1.21 -18.01
N TRP A 130 -2.22 -0.07 -18.03
CA TRP A 130 -2.26 0.80 -19.21
C TRP A 130 -0.88 1.36 -19.56
N LEU A 131 -0.15 1.84 -18.56
CA LEU A 131 1.24 2.30 -18.72
C LEU A 131 2.12 1.18 -19.28
N ASN A 132 1.98 -0.04 -18.77
CA ASN A 132 2.74 -1.19 -19.23
C ASN A 132 2.47 -1.49 -20.70
N GLN A 133 1.20 -1.56 -21.12
CA GLN A 133 0.83 -1.79 -22.53
C GLN A 133 1.37 -0.68 -23.43
N THR A 134 1.19 0.58 -23.02
CA THR A 134 1.57 1.75 -23.82
C THR A 134 3.09 1.85 -23.96
N TYR A 135 3.85 1.64 -22.90
CA TYR A 135 5.32 1.71 -22.99
C TYR A 135 5.90 0.50 -23.72
N SER A 136 5.28 -0.67 -23.58
CA SER A 136 5.68 -1.89 -24.32
C SER A 136 5.44 -1.76 -25.82
N SER A 137 4.33 -1.15 -26.25
CA SER A 137 4.07 -0.91 -27.68
C SER A 137 5.08 0.08 -28.29
N LEU A 138 5.65 0.97 -27.46
CA LEU A 138 6.76 1.84 -27.81
C LEU A 138 8.13 1.15 -27.71
N GLY A 139 8.17 -0.16 -27.47
CA GLY A 139 9.39 -0.98 -27.43
C GLY A 139 10.17 -0.93 -26.11
N ALA A 140 9.56 -0.49 -25.00
CA ALA A 140 10.19 -0.54 -23.69
C ALA A 140 9.96 -1.89 -22.99
N GLU A 141 11.02 -2.47 -22.43
CA GLU A 141 10.95 -3.70 -21.62
C GLU A 141 10.58 -3.37 -20.16
N VAL A 142 9.30 -3.09 -19.92
CA VAL A 142 8.79 -2.79 -18.57
C VAL A 142 8.68 -4.03 -17.69
N ILE A 143 8.75 -3.85 -16.37
CA ILE A 143 8.57 -4.92 -15.39
C ILE A 143 7.16 -5.52 -15.56
N GLY A 144 7.10 -6.84 -15.72
CA GLY A 144 5.87 -7.60 -16.00
C GLY A 144 5.41 -7.57 -17.47
N GLY A 145 6.07 -6.81 -18.34
CA GLY A 145 5.69 -6.64 -19.74
C GLY A 145 4.31 -5.98 -19.91
N ALA A 146 3.79 -6.01 -21.14
CA ALA A 146 2.51 -5.39 -21.50
C ALA A 146 1.33 -5.95 -20.71
N GLU A 147 1.32 -7.27 -20.48
CA GLU A 147 0.13 -7.99 -20.00
C GLU A 147 0.23 -8.46 -18.54
N GLY A 148 1.38 -8.25 -17.88
CA GLY A 148 1.64 -8.81 -16.55
C GLY A 148 0.59 -8.42 -15.51
N MET A 149 0.19 -7.15 -15.48
CA MET A 149 -0.85 -6.67 -14.55
C MET A 149 -2.21 -7.34 -14.79
N LEU A 150 -2.56 -7.62 -16.05
CA LEU A 150 -3.81 -8.31 -16.42
C LEU A 150 -3.77 -9.78 -16.02
N ASP A 151 -2.67 -10.47 -16.33
CA ASP A 151 -2.47 -11.87 -15.95
C ASP A 151 -2.50 -12.04 -14.41
N GLY A 152 -1.84 -11.12 -13.70
CA GLY A 152 -1.85 -11.09 -12.24
C GLY A 152 -3.24 -10.89 -11.65
N PHE A 153 -4.00 -9.89 -12.14
CA PHE A 153 -5.34 -9.64 -11.63
C PHE A 153 -6.34 -10.75 -12.00
N ALA A 154 -6.22 -11.34 -13.19
CA ALA A 154 -7.03 -12.48 -13.58
C ALA A 154 -6.85 -13.67 -12.62
N ALA A 155 -5.67 -13.83 -12.02
CA ALA A 155 -5.45 -14.82 -10.99
C ALA A 155 -6.19 -14.49 -9.68
N VAL A 156 -6.36 -13.21 -9.32
CA VAL A 156 -7.07 -12.74 -8.10
C VAL A 156 -8.54 -13.17 -8.09
N LEU A 157 -9.18 -13.18 -9.26
CA LEU A 157 -10.55 -13.65 -9.46
C LEU A 157 -10.55 -14.70 -10.59
N PRO A 158 -10.16 -15.95 -10.30
CA PRO A 158 -9.83 -16.94 -11.34
C PRO A 158 -11.03 -17.36 -12.19
N ARG A 159 -12.26 -17.17 -11.69
CA ARG A 159 -13.52 -17.45 -12.40
C ARG A 159 -14.18 -16.20 -13.00
N GLY A 160 -13.50 -15.06 -12.97
CA GLY A 160 -14.19 -13.77 -13.06
C GLY A 160 -14.80 -13.37 -11.72
N GLY A 161 -15.51 -12.24 -11.69
CA GLY A 161 -16.11 -11.71 -10.46
C GLY A 161 -16.44 -10.23 -10.54
N ASP A 162 -16.72 -9.63 -9.40
CA ASP A 162 -17.04 -8.20 -9.30
C ASP A 162 -15.94 -7.44 -8.58
N ILE A 163 -15.52 -6.31 -9.16
CA ILE A 163 -14.75 -5.28 -8.49
C ILE A 163 -15.76 -4.32 -7.87
N VAL A 164 -15.92 -4.39 -6.55
CA VAL A 164 -16.94 -3.63 -5.84
C VAL A 164 -16.30 -2.38 -5.22
N ILE A 165 -16.66 -1.20 -5.70
CA ILE A 165 -16.02 0.07 -5.34
C ILE A 165 -16.97 1.01 -4.61
N SER A 166 -16.55 1.55 -3.46
CA SER A 166 -17.37 2.53 -2.70
C SER A 166 -17.25 3.94 -3.24
N GLU A 167 -18.17 4.81 -2.84
CA GLU A 167 -18.14 6.25 -3.10
C GLU A 167 -16.85 6.90 -2.58
N GLU A 168 -16.37 6.51 -1.39
CA GLU A 168 -15.11 7.00 -0.82
C GLU A 168 -13.90 6.72 -1.75
N SER A 169 -13.98 5.63 -2.51
CA SER A 169 -12.95 5.21 -3.47
C SER A 169 -13.27 5.57 -4.93
N ALA A 170 -14.33 6.34 -5.20
CA ALA A 170 -14.86 6.56 -6.56
C ALA A 170 -13.83 7.12 -7.55
N THR A 171 -12.81 7.86 -7.09
CA THR A 171 -11.73 8.40 -7.94
C THR A 171 -10.93 7.33 -8.70
N TYR A 172 -10.94 6.08 -8.21
CA TYR A 172 -10.28 4.91 -8.83
C TYR A 172 -11.19 4.12 -9.77
N ARG A 173 -12.49 4.41 -9.85
CA ARG A 173 -13.43 3.72 -10.73
C ARG A 173 -12.94 3.64 -12.19
N PRO A 174 -12.42 4.72 -12.80
CA PRO A 174 -12.02 4.67 -14.22
C PRO A 174 -10.90 3.67 -14.51
N GLU A 175 -9.91 3.52 -13.62
CA GLU A 175 -8.86 2.52 -13.83
C GLU A 175 -9.38 1.09 -13.69
N MET A 176 -10.36 0.86 -12.82
CA MET A 176 -10.99 -0.45 -12.66
C MET A 176 -11.86 -0.80 -13.85
N GLU A 177 -12.57 0.17 -14.42
CA GLU A 177 -13.36 -0.01 -15.64
C GLU A 177 -12.46 -0.32 -16.84
N TRP A 178 -11.34 0.40 -16.96
CA TRP A 178 -10.31 0.06 -17.95
C TRP A 178 -9.79 -1.36 -17.76
N LEU A 179 -9.43 -1.75 -16.53
CA LEU A 179 -8.93 -3.08 -16.20
C LEU A 179 -9.93 -4.17 -16.60
N VAL A 180 -11.20 -4.02 -16.23
CA VAL A 180 -12.27 -4.97 -16.56
C VAL A 180 -12.47 -5.09 -18.08
N ARG A 181 -12.43 -3.98 -18.82
CA ARG A 181 -12.52 -4.03 -20.30
C ARG A 181 -11.38 -4.85 -20.90
N GLN A 182 -10.15 -4.65 -20.43
CA GLN A 182 -8.99 -5.42 -20.92
C GLN A 182 -9.08 -6.91 -20.53
N LEU A 183 -9.47 -7.20 -19.29
CA LEU A 183 -9.63 -8.57 -18.80
C LEU A 183 -10.69 -9.35 -19.60
N ASN A 184 -11.87 -8.76 -19.83
CA ASN A 184 -12.95 -9.38 -20.60
C ASN A 184 -12.57 -9.59 -22.08
N SER A 185 -11.74 -8.71 -22.65
CA SER A 185 -11.21 -8.88 -24.01
C SER A 185 -10.20 -10.03 -24.09
N ARG A 186 -9.31 -10.13 -23.09
CA ARG A 186 -8.21 -11.10 -23.04
C ARG A 186 -8.68 -12.52 -22.65
N PHE A 187 -9.65 -12.61 -21.74
CA PHE A 187 -10.18 -13.87 -21.21
C PHE A 187 -11.71 -13.93 -21.45
N PRO A 188 -12.14 -14.14 -22.70
CA PRO A 188 -13.55 -14.07 -23.10
C PRO A 188 -14.43 -15.16 -22.47
N GLU A 189 -13.83 -16.20 -21.89
CA GLU A 189 -14.52 -17.27 -21.15
C GLU A 189 -14.89 -16.87 -19.71
N ARG A 190 -14.43 -15.71 -19.24
CA ARG A 190 -14.66 -15.17 -17.90
C ARG A 190 -15.37 -13.82 -17.99
N SER A 191 -15.96 -13.38 -16.89
CA SER A 191 -16.65 -12.10 -16.83
C SER A 191 -16.29 -11.34 -15.56
N TRP A 192 -15.68 -10.17 -15.74
CA TRP A 192 -15.50 -9.18 -14.69
C TRP A 192 -16.44 -7.99 -14.89
N LYS A 193 -16.84 -7.38 -13.78
CA LYS A 193 -17.60 -6.12 -13.75
C LYS A 193 -17.08 -5.19 -12.68
N VAL A 194 -17.30 -3.90 -12.86
CA VAL A 194 -17.15 -2.90 -11.80
C VAL A 194 -18.54 -2.55 -11.30
N GLU A 195 -18.77 -2.69 -10.01
CA GLU A 195 -20.07 -2.48 -9.36
C GLU A 195 -19.92 -1.46 -8.21
N SER A 196 -20.98 -0.70 -7.89
CA SER A 196 -20.99 0.19 -6.71
C SER A 196 -21.19 -0.63 -5.44
N ALA A 197 -20.40 -0.36 -4.39
CA ALA A 197 -20.53 -1.05 -3.10
C ALA A 197 -21.89 -0.78 -2.43
N GLU A 198 -22.41 0.43 -2.58
CA GLU A 198 -23.65 0.92 -1.98
C GLU A 198 -24.90 0.24 -2.55
N HIS A 199 -24.80 -0.27 -3.77
CA HIS A 199 -25.89 -0.87 -4.52
C HIS A 199 -25.63 -2.32 -4.92
N HIS A 200 -24.53 -2.92 -4.45
CA HIS A 200 -24.16 -4.27 -4.84
C HIS A 200 -25.02 -5.31 -4.11
N GLU A 201 -25.61 -6.22 -4.88
CA GLU A 201 -26.28 -7.41 -4.35
C GLU A 201 -25.37 -8.64 -4.56
N PRO A 202 -24.91 -9.31 -3.49
CA PRO A 202 -23.99 -10.43 -3.61
C PRO A 202 -24.65 -11.64 -4.30
N GLN A 203 -23.96 -12.20 -5.28
CA GLN A 203 -24.42 -13.36 -6.04
C GLN A 203 -23.58 -14.60 -5.71
N SER A 204 -24.25 -15.73 -5.44
CA SER A 204 -23.55 -16.99 -5.16
C SER A 204 -22.67 -17.42 -6.33
N GLY A 205 -21.43 -17.83 -6.04
CA GLY A 205 -20.43 -18.22 -7.03
C GLY A 205 -19.73 -17.06 -7.74
N ARG A 206 -20.08 -15.80 -7.42
CA ARG A 206 -19.47 -14.60 -7.99
C ARG A 206 -18.55 -13.96 -6.95
N ASP A 207 -17.26 -14.26 -7.06
CA ASP A 207 -16.24 -13.77 -6.14
C ASP A 207 -16.04 -12.26 -6.27
N ILE A 208 -15.67 -11.60 -5.17
CA ILE A 208 -15.56 -10.15 -5.08
C ILE A 208 -14.12 -9.73 -4.81
N TYR A 209 -13.62 -8.82 -5.65
CA TYR A 209 -12.50 -7.96 -5.28
C TYR A 209 -13.06 -6.69 -4.65
N ARG A 210 -12.93 -6.54 -3.33
CA ARG A 210 -13.39 -5.31 -2.67
C ARG A 210 -12.42 -4.17 -2.95
N PHE A 211 -12.97 -3.03 -3.34
CA PHE A 211 -12.26 -1.77 -3.51
C PHE A 211 -12.90 -0.70 -2.62
N PHE A 212 -12.94 -1.01 -1.33
CA PHE A 212 -13.36 -0.13 -0.25
C PHE A 212 -12.61 -0.53 1.03
N GLU A 213 -12.38 0.45 1.88
CA GLU A 213 -11.68 0.29 3.16
C GLU A 213 -12.64 -0.20 4.25
N LEU A 214 -12.15 -0.95 5.25
CA LEU A 214 -13.05 -1.51 6.27
C LEU A 214 -13.58 -0.49 7.28
N PHE A 215 -12.99 0.70 7.38
CA PHE A 215 -13.61 1.78 8.17
C PHE A 215 -14.89 2.33 7.51
N ASP A 216 -15.04 2.12 6.19
CA ASP A 216 -16.12 2.68 5.37
C ASP A 216 -17.37 1.80 5.38
N LEU A 217 -17.32 0.61 6.01
CA LEU A 217 -18.46 -0.31 6.08
C LEU A 217 -19.76 0.34 6.60
N PRO A 218 -19.76 1.26 7.60
CA PRO A 218 -20.98 1.94 8.03
C PRO A 218 -21.68 2.76 6.94
N ASN A 219 -20.95 3.14 5.87
CA ASN A 219 -21.49 3.90 4.75
C ASN A 219 -21.98 3.01 3.59
N ILE A 220 -21.94 1.67 3.75
CA ILE A 220 -22.32 0.70 2.72
C ILE A 220 -23.59 -0.05 3.18
N PRO A 221 -24.81 0.37 2.76
CA PRO A 221 -26.07 -0.16 3.30
C PRO A 221 -26.25 -1.69 3.13
N GLY A 222 -25.63 -2.30 2.12
CA GLY A 222 -25.69 -3.74 1.82
C GLY A 222 -24.55 -4.58 2.40
N VAL A 223 -23.67 -4.00 3.22
CA VAL A 223 -22.46 -4.72 3.69
C VAL A 223 -22.78 -5.97 4.51
N SER A 224 -23.85 -5.95 5.31
CA SER A 224 -24.23 -7.11 6.13
C SER A 224 -24.59 -8.33 5.26
N ASP A 225 -25.24 -8.12 4.11
CA ASP A 225 -25.59 -9.20 3.18
C ASP A 225 -24.34 -9.80 2.53
N LEU A 226 -23.38 -8.94 2.16
CA LEU A 226 -22.07 -9.36 1.67
C LEU A 226 -21.31 -10.19 2.73
N MET A 227 -21.24 -9.69 3.96
CA MET A 227 -20.62 -10.40 5.09
C MET A 227 -21.29 -11.74 5.34
N ASN A 228 -22.61 -11.79 5.30
CA ASN A 228 -23.38 -13.03 5.49
C ASN A 228 -23.12 -14.04 4.35
N ALA A 229 -23.12 -13.60 3.09
CA ALA A 229 -22.80 -14.46 1.93
C ALA A 229 -21.37 -15.01 2.02
N ALA A 230 -20.39 -14.16 2.32
CA ALA A 230 -19.00 -14.57 2.54
C ALA A 230 -18.87 -15.53 3.73
N GLY A 231 -19.60 -15.28 4.81
CA GLY A 231 -19.62 -16.11 6.01
C GLY A 231 -20.25 -17.49 5.82
N ARG A 232 -21.18 -17.63 4.87
CA ARG A 232 -21.74 -18.93 4.46
C ARG A 232 -20.87 -19.68 3.45
N GLY A 233 -19.89 -18.99 2.85
CA GLY A 233 -19.06 -19.53 1.78
C GLY A 233 -19.73 -19.50 0.41
N ASP A 234 -20.79 -18.70 0.24
CA ASP A 234 -21.50 -18.55 -1.03
C ASP A 234 -20.63 -17.87 -2.09
N LEU A 235 -19.69 -17.02 -1.65
CA LEU A 235 -18.70 -16.31 -2.44
C LEU A 235 -17.43 -16.06 -1.60
N SER A 236 -16.33 -15.70 -2.25
CA SER A 236 -15.13 -15.20 -1.57
C SER A 236 -14.96 -13.69 -1.77
N VAL A 237 -14.36 -13.04 -0.77
CA VAL A 237 -14.02 -11.60 -0.80
C VAL A 237 -12.51 -11.46 -0.61
N THR A 238 -11.84 -10.80 -1.55
CA THR A 238 -10.42 -10.44 -1.46
C THR A 238 -10.22 -8.95 -1.73
N PRO A 239 -9.35 -8.24 -1.00
CA PRO A 239 -8.75 -8.63 0.28
C PRO A 239 -9.82 -9.04 1.32
N PRO A 240 -9.50 -9.92 2.29
CA PRO A 240 -10.48 -10.41 3.25
C PRO A 240 -10.99 -9.30 4.19
N LEU A 241 -12.19 -9.45 4.75
CA LEU A 241 -12.77 -8.53 5.74
C LEU A 241 -12.14 -8.73 7.13
N LYS A 242 -10.84 -8.44 7.21
CA LYS A 242 -10.00 -8.58 8.41
C LYS A 242 -9.32 -7.26 8.73
N PRO A 243 -9.94 -6.39 9.54
CA PRO A 243 -9.43 -5.03 9.76
C PRO A 243 -8.06 -5.02 10.43
N TYR A 244 -7.74 -6.04 11.25
CA TYR A 244 -6.40 -6.17 11.81
C TYR A 244 -5.31 -6.32 10.75
N LEU A 245 -5.58 -6.81 9.53
CA LEU A 245 -4.56 -6.90 8.47
C LEU A 245 -4.27 -5.56 7.79
N GLU A 246 -5.12 -4.56 7.96
CA GLU A 246 -4.98 -3.22 7.37
C GLU A 246 -4.18 -2.25 8.26
N GLU A 247 -3.76 -2.74 9.44
CA GLU A 247 -3.08 -1.94 10.45
C GLU A 247 -1.62 -1.62 10.12
N LYS A 248 -1.28 -0.32 10.13
CA LYS A 248 0.11 0.14 10.09
C LYS A 248 0.88 -0.26 11.36
N MET A 249 0.17 -0.54 12.45
CA MET A 249 0.71 -0.98 13.74
C MET A 249 1.55 -2.26 13.64
N TRP A 250 1.36 -3.10 12.62
CA TRP A 250 2.22 -4.26 12.42
C TRP A 250 3.70 -3.89 12.28
N PHE A 251 4.00 -2.71 11.75
CA PHE A 251 5.39 -2.22 11.72
C PHE A 251 5.92 -1.92 13.11
N ALA A 252 5.11 -1.41 14.04
CA ALA A 252 5.52 -1.21 15.42
C ALA A 252 5.67 -2.55 16.17
N LEU A 253 4.69 -3.44 16.02
CA LEU A 253 4.71 -4.79 16.62
C LEU A 253 5.90 -5.63 16.13
N PHE A 254 6.35 -5.42 14.90
CA PHE A 254 7.55 -6.05 14.36
C PHE A 254 8.82 -5.75 15.17
N TRP A 255 8.92 -4.54 15.74
CA TRP A 255 10.09 -4.09 16.49
C TRP A 255 10.04 -4.42 17.99
N LEU A 256 8.89 -4.83 18.53
CA LEU A 256 8.76 -5.14 19.94
C LEU A 256 9.58 -6.36 20.34
N GLN A 257 10.46 -6.20 21.33
CA GLN A 257 11.35 -7.26 21.80
C GLN A 257 10.61 -8.55 22.17
N PRO A 258 9.47 -8.53 22.88
CA PRO A 258 8.77 -9.76 23.27
C PRO A 258 8.29 -10.61 22.08
N LEU A 259 8.13 -10.01 20.89
CA LEU A 259 7.69 -10.69 19.68
C LEU A 259 8.86 -11.15 18.81
N ARG A 260 10.11 -10.82 19.17
CA ARG A 260 11.30 -11.13 18.37
C ARG A 260 11.43 -12.60 18.00
N GLU A 261 11.28 -13.50 18.97
CA GLU A 261 11.42 -14.94 18.71
C GLU A 261 10.25 -15.51 17.90
N PHE A 262 9.05 -14.94 18.02
CA PHE A 262 7.94 -15.24 17.12
C PHE A 262 8.32 -14.89 15.68
N TRP A 263 8.77 -13.66 15.44
CA TRP A 263 9.16 -13.21 14.10
C TRP A 263 10.30 -14.04 13.51
N ARG A 264 11.33 -14.34 14.29
CA ARG A 264 12.45 -15.18 13.84
C ARG A 264 11.99 -16.58 13.44
N ARG A 265 11.06 -17.19 14.19
CA ARG A 265 10.52 -18.51 13.89
C ARG A 265 9.63 -18.50 12.65
N GLU A 266 8.66 -17.59 12.56
CA GLU A 266 7.68 -17.60 11.47
C GLU A 266 8.24 -17.09 10.13
N LEU A 267 9.18 -16.14 10.18
CA LEU A 267 9.81 -15.57 8.99
C LEU A 267 11.10 -16.31 8.60
N GLY A 268 11.77 -16.93 9.56
CA GLY A 268 13.15 -17.39 9.43
C GLY A 268 14.17 -16.25 9.61
N ASP A 269 15.36 -16.57 10.14
CA ASP A 269 16.38 -15.58 10.49
C ASP A 269 16.81 -14.67 9.32
N LYS A 270 16.83 -15.22 8.10
CA LYS A 270 17.21 -14.47 6.89
C LYS A 270 16.18 -13.40 6.56
N TYR A 271 14.89 -13.76 6.48
CA TYR A 271 13.83 -12.82 6.13
C TYR A 271 13.59 -11.81 7.25
N PHE A 272 13.68 -12.24 8.52
CA PHE A 272 13.59 -11.33 9.65
C PHE A 272 14.65 -10.21 9.56
N ARG A 273 15.93 -10.55 9.33
CA ARG A 273 16.99 -9.54 9.16
C ARG A 273 16.80 -8.65 7.93
N GLN A 274 16.22 -9.18 6.85
CA GLN A 274 15.92 -8.40 5.65
C GLN A 274 14.81 -7.39 5.93
N LEU A 275 13.69 -7.82 6.54
CA LEU A 275 12.60 -6.93 6.92
C LEU A 275 13.05 -5.89 7.95
N GLN A 276 13.96 -6.21 8.88
CA GLN A 276 14.56 -5.22 9.79
C GLN A 276 15.32 -4.09 9.07
N ARG A 277 15.83 -4.32 7.86
CA ARG A 277 16.47 -3.26 7.06
C ARG A 277 15.46 -2.44 6.27
N MET A 278 14.30 -3.02 5.97
CA MET A 278 13.32 -2.47 5.02
C MET A 278 12.14 -1.79 5.72
N ILE A 279 11.75 -2.26 6.90
CA ILE A 279 10.69 -1.67 7.72
C ILE A 279 11.36 -0.62 8.62
N PRO A 280 11.00 0.68 8.54
CA PRO A 280 11.54 1.68 9.45
C PRO A 280 11.25 1.33 10.91
N TYR A 281 12.13 1.76 11.82
CA TYR A 281 11.82 1.63 13.25
C TYR A 281 10.54 2.39 13.57
N THR A 282 9.61 1.71 14.23
CA THR A 282 8.25 2.19 14.43
C THR A 282 7.84 1.89 15.87
N TRP A 283 7.18 2.84 16.51
CA TRP A 283 6.66 2.78 17.86
C TRP A 283 5.13 2.86 17.85
N ILE A 284 4.49 2.27 18.85
CA ILE A 284 3.08 2.51 19.16
C ILE A 284 3.04 3.74 20.07
N LEU A 285 2.23 4.74 19.73
CA LEU A 285 2.04 5.95 20.54
C LEU A 285 1.07 5.66 21.71
N ASP A 286 1.40 4.66 22.51
CA ASP A 286 0.57 4.18 23.63
C ASP A 286 0.76 5.09 24.87
N PRO A 287 -0.31 5.68 25.44
CA PRO A 287 -0.25 6.50 26.65
C PRO A 287 -0.01 5.72 27.95
N MET A 288 0.11 4.39 27.91
CA MET A 288 0.31 3.56 29.10
C MET A 288 1.59 3.97 29.87
N PRO A 289 1.49 4.32 31.17
CA PRO A 289 2.65 4.71 31.96
C PRO A 289 3.72 3.61 32.02
N LEU A 290 4.98 3.99 31.81
CA LEU A 290 6.11 3.08 31.92
C LEU A 290 6.55 2.88 33.39
N PRO A 291 7.07 1.69 33.76
CA PRO A 291 7.75 1.53 35.05
C PRO A 291 8.94 2.49 35.17
N GLN A 292 9.22 3.02 36.35
CA GLN A 292 10.23 4.08 36.62
C GLN A 292 11.66 3.85 36.07
N HIS A 293 12.00 2.63 35.65
CA HIS A 293 13.31 2.25 35.10
C HIS A 293 13.27 1.96 33.58
N ALA A 294 12.13 2.12 32.94
CA ALA A 294 11.92 1.83 31.53
C ALA A 294 11.87 3.12 30.70
N VAL A 295 12.24 3.01 29.44
CA VAL A 295 12.21 4.09 28.45
C VAL A 295 11.62 3.56 27.14
N ILE A 296 11.12 4.48 26.31
CA ILE A 296 10.77 4.21 24.91
C ILE A 296 12.08 4.06 24.14
N PRO A 297 12.43 2.86 23.63
CA PRO A 297 13.77 2.59 23.10
C PRO A 297 14.12 3.50 21.92
N ARG A 298 15.38 3.95 21.86
CA ARG A 298 15.97 4.83 20.83
C ARG A 298 15.50 6.28 20.86
N LEU A 299 14.36 6.58 21.50
CA LEU A 299 13.95 7.93 21.83
C LEU A 299 14.47 8.35 23.21
N GLU A 300 14.71 7.36 24.09
CA GLU A 300 15.25 7.55 25.44
C GLU A 300 14.40 8.49 26.32
N ILE A 301 13.08 8.50 26.07
CA ILE A 301 12.05 9.21 26.83
C ILE A 301 11.27 8.24 27.72
N HIS A 302 10.74 8.72 28.85
CA HIS A 302 9.93 7.94 29.77
C HIS A 302 8.44 8.07 29.49
N ASP A 303 8.01 9.21 28.93
CA ASP A 303 6.63 9.52 28.58
C ASP A 303 6.54 10.20 27.20
N TRP A 304 5.49 9.90 26.41
CA TRP A 304 5.27 10.51 25.10
C TRP A 304 5.09 12.04 25.14
N HIS A 305 4.68 12.62 26.26
CA HIS A 305 4.64 14.08 26.45
C HIS A 305 6.04 14.71 26.36
N GLU A 306 7.11 13.96 26.63
CA GLU A 306 8.48 14.43 26.40
C GLU A 306 8.80 14.55 24.90
N ALA A 307 8.25 13.66 24.06
CA ALA A 307 8.40 13.77 22.61
C ALA A 307 7.79 15.07 22.07
N ALA A 308 6.78 15.63 22.73
CA ALA A 308 6.21 16.92 22.38
C ALA A 308 7.19 18.10 22.53
N GLN A 309 8.27 17.93 23.30
CA GLN A 309 9.32 18.94 23.53
C GLN A 309 10.54 18.76 22.61
N PHE A 310 10.53 17.76 21.71
CA PHE A 310 11.63 17.53 20.79
C PHE A 310 11.88 18.73 19.88
N SER A 311 13.16 19.06 19.69
CA SER A 311 13.58 20.06 18.71
C SER A 311 13.28 19.61 17.29
N GLN A 312 13.32 20.52 16.31
CA GLN A 312 13.08 20.18 14.90
C GLN A 312 14.03 19.08 14.38
N LYS A 313 15.26 18.99 14.89
CA LYS A 313 16.25 17.98 14.48
C LYS A 313 15.99 16.60 15.08
N GLU A 314 15.28 16.53 16.22
CA GLU A 314 14.91 15.29 16.89
C GLU A 314 13.60 14.71 16.33
N ARG A 315 12.88 15.48 15.50
CA ARG A 315 11.57 15.14 14.95
C ARG A 315 11.61 14.63 13.51
N ASP A 316 12.67 13.92 13.12
CA ASP A 316 12.67 13.07 11.91
C ASP A 316 11.79 11.82 12.14
N LEU A 317 10.53 12.09 12.48
CA LEU A 317 9.51 11.16 12.93
C LEU A 317 8.21 11.46 12.19
N LEU A 318 7.57 10.42 11.67
CA LEU A 318 6.26 10.44 11.07
C LEU A 318 5.22 10.03 12.11
N LEU A 319 4.21 10.86 12.33
CA LEU A 319 2.97 10.45 12.98
C LEU A 319 2.05 9.87 11.92
N LYS A 320 1.54 8.66 12.15
CA LYS A 320 0.59 8.00 11.24
C LYS A 320 -0.55 7.40 12.05
N VAL A 321 -1.79 7.75 11.70
CA VAL A 321 -2.96 7.00 12.16
C VAL A 321 -2.84 5.55 11.69
N SER A 322 -3.04 4.61 12.61
CA SER A 322 -2.93 3.19 12.34
C SER A 322 -4.28 2.58 12.05
N GLY A 323 -4.50 2.24 10.77
CA GLY A 323 -5.65 1.48 10.27
C GLY A 323 -7.02 2.06 10.65
N PHE A 324 -8.07 1.48 10.08
CA PHE A 324 -9.47 1.74 10.45
C PHE A 324 -9.86 3.23 10.69
N SER A 325 -9.48 4.13 9.79
CA SER A 325 -9.80 5.56 9.87
C SER A 325 -9.93 6.20 8.48
N PRO A 326 -10.86 7.15 8.27
CA PRO A 326 -10.96 7.92 7.02
C PRO A 326 -9.72 8.78 6.74
N LEU A 327 -8.86 8.99 7.73
CA LEU A 327 -7.56 9.66 7.56
C LEU A 327 -6.47 8.70 7.04
N GLY A 328 -6.73 7.40 7.01
CA GLY A 328 -5.76 6.34 6.73
C GLY A 328 -5.20 6.31 5.30
N TRP A 329 -5.84 7.02 4.36
CA TRP A 329 -5.46 7.07 2.94
C TRP A 329 -5.12 8.48 2.44
N GLY A 330 -4.37 8.57 1.33
CA GLY A 330 -4.13 9.84 0.63
C GLY A 330 -3.23 10.85 1.35
N SER A 331 -2.32 10.41 2.23
CA SER A 331 -1.43 11.25 3.06
C SER A 331 -2.13 12.15 4.09
N ARG A 332 -3.44 12.05 4.29
CA ARG A 332 -4.21 12.93 5.20
C ARG A 332 -3.89 12.66 6.67
N GLY A 333 -3.68 11.39 7.04
CA GLY A 333 -3.35 10.95 8.39
C GLY A 333 -1.84 10.82 8.65
N VAL A 334 -0.99 11.48 7.86
CA VAL A 334 0.47 11.42 8.00
C VAL A 334 1.05 12.81 8.21
N ALA A 335 1.88 12.98 9.24
CA ALA A 335 2.58 14.24 9.50
C ALA A 335 4.07 14.00 9.81
N LEU A 336 4.95 14.78 9.18
CA LEU A 336 6.40 14.76 9.47
C LEU A 336 6.74 15.82 10.51
N GLY A 337 7.16 15.41 11.70
CA GLY A 337 7.40 16.32 12.82
C GLY A 337 8.43 17.42 12.51
N ALA A 338 9.45 17.14 11.71
CA ALA A 338 10.46 18.09 11.28
C ALA A 338 9.91 19.21 10.37
N ASP A 339 8.76 19.01 9.72
CA ASP A 339 8.10 20.03 8.89
C ASP A 339 7.09 20.88 9.68
N LEU A 340 6.77 20.48 10.91
CA LEU A 340 5.76 21.15 11.70
C LEU A 340 6.34 22.23 12.62
N PRO A 341 5.64 23.36 12.78
CA PRO A 341 5.84 24.25 13.92
C PRO A 341 5.78 23.48 15.24
N HIS A 342 6.55 23.92 16.24
CA HIS A 342 6.62 23.22 17.53
C HIS A 342 5.23 23.07 18.20
N SER A 343 4.42 24.13 18.18
CA SER A 343 3.06 24.11 18.74
C SER A 343 2.16 23.10 18.05
N GLU A 344 2.25 22.97 16.72
CA GLU A 344 1.45 22.01 15.98
C GLU A 344 1.88 20.56 16.28
N TRP A 345 3.18 20.31 16.36
CA TRP A 345 3.69 18.99 16.77
C TRP A 345 3.24 18.60 18.17
N GLN A 346 3.36 19.52 19.14
CA GLN A 346 2.91 19.30 20.50
C GLN A 346 1.41 18.97 20.54
N GLN A 347 0.59 19.73 19.80
CA GLN A 347 -0.85 19.48 19.71
C GLN A 347 -1.15 18.10 19.14
N ARG A 348 -0.49 17.71 18.04
CA ARG A 348 -0.70 16.39 17.42
C ARG A 348 -0.32 15.23 18.32
N ILE A 349 0.75 15.36 19.12
CA ILE A 349 1.11 14.34 20.12
C ILE A 349 0.03 14.25 21.19
N ALA A 350 -0.43 15.38 21.72
CA ALA A 350 -1.47 15.41 22.74
C ALA A 350 -2.79 14.80 22.22
N ASP A 351 -3.21 15.17 21.01
CA ASP A 351 -4.43 14.64 20.38
C ASP A 351 -4.33 13.13 20.15
N ALA A 352 -3.17 12.65 19.69
CA ALA A 352 -2.92 11.23 19.48
C ALA A 352 -2.96 10.42 20.79
N LEU A 353 -2.44 10.97 21.88
CA LEU A 353 -2.50 10.34 23.21
C LEU A 353 -3.94 10.27 23.73
N VAL A 354 -4.71 11.36 23.60
CA VAL A 354 -6.12 11.42 24.03
C VAL A 354 -7.00 10.49 23.18
N GLY A 355 -6.75 10.42 21.87
CA GLY A 355 -7.52 9.63 20.91
C GLY A 355 -7.14 8.16 20.81
N PHE A 356 -6.08 7.71 21.50
CA PHE A 356 -5.42 6.43 21.23
C PHE A 356 -6.34 5.20 21.20
N GLU A 357 -7.32 5.11 22.10
CA GLU A 357 -8.24 3.95 22.14
C GLU A 357 -9.20 3.87 20.94
N ARG A 358 -9.46 5.00 20.28
CA ARG A 358 -10.39 5.10 19.14
C ARG A 358 -9.66 5.12 17.81
N GLU A 359 -8.55 5.85 17.75
CA GLU A 359 -7.76 6.04 16.55
C GLU A 359 -6.27 5.93 16.94
N PRO A 360 -5.76 4.70 17.11
CA PRO A 360 -4.40 4.49 17.56
C PRO A 360 -3.41 5.08 16.55
N THR A 361 -2.38 5.75 17.06
CA THR A 361 -1.34 6.37 16.23
C THR A 361 -0.02 5.63 16.42
N ILE A 362 0.74 5.49 15.34
CA ILE A 362 2.12 5.05 15.38
C ILE A 362 3.07 6.23 15.14
N VAL A 363 4.25 6.15 15.73
CA VAL A 363 5.39 6.99 15.39
C VAL A 363 6.33 6.15 14.55
N GLN A 364 6.84 6.68 13.44
CA GLN A 364 7.76 5.95 12.58
C GLN A 364 8.97 6.81 12.24
N GLN A 365 10.18 6.23 12.25
CA GLN A 365 11.39 6.91 11.78
C GLN A 365 11.20 7.39 10.34
N PHE A 366 11.40 8.69 10.10
CA PHE A 366 11.39 9.24 8.75
C PHE A 366 12.70 8.90 8.03
N HIS A 367 12.59 8.48 6.77
CA HIS A 367 13.73 8.31 5.89
C HIS A 367 13.55 9.21 4.66
N LYS A 368 14.53 10.10 4.45
CA LYS A 368 14.52 11.01 3.31
C LYS A 368 14.82 10.24 2.03
N GLY A 369 13.92 10.30 1.05
CA GLY A 369 14.19 9.72 -0.27
C GLY A 369 15.36 10.42 -0.96
N ARG A 370 16.18 9.72 -1.73
CA ARG A 370 17.25 10.34 -2.51
C ARG A 370 16.71 11.01 -3.77
N LEU A 371 17.52 11.85 -4.40
CA LEU A 371 17.16 12.56 -5.63
C LEU A 371 17.60 11.75 -6.86
N PHE A 372 16.72 11.74 -7.86
CA PHE A 372 16.91 11.15 -9.17
C PHE A 372 16.61 12.20 -10.22
N ASP A 373 17.36 12.15 -11.33
CA ASP A 373 17.04 12.94 -12.51
C ASP A 373 16.17 12.08 -13.44
N HIS A 374 15.01 12.59 -13.84
CA HIS A 374 14.10 11.93 -14.76
C HIS A 374 13.51 12.94 -15.75
N SER A 375 13.40 12.56 -17.02
CA SER A 375 12.90 13.46 -18.06
C SER A 375 11.37 13.49 -18.07
N TYR A 376 10.80 14.66 -18.35
CA TYR A 376 9.37 14.84 -18.54
C TYR A 376 9.10 15.85 -19.65
N TRP A 377 7.94 15.72 -20.28
CA TRP A 377 7.49 16.68 -21.26
C TRP A 377 6.76 17.83 -20.58
N ASP A 378 7.28 19.04 -20.76
CA ASP A 378 6.60 20.26 -20.36
C ASP A 378 5.64 20.72 -21.46
N VAL A 379 4.34 20.77 -21.12
CA VAL A 379 3.30 21.18 -22.05
C VAL A 379 3.38 22.67 -22.35
N GLU A 380 3.84 23.50 -21.39
CA GLU A 380 3.88 24.95 -21.54
C GLU A 380 4.97 25.40 -22.50
N THR A 381 6.17 24.81 -22.39
CA THR A 381 7.30 25.15 -23.27
C THR A 381 7.40 24.24 -24.50
N ALA A 382 6.62 23.17 -24.57
CA ALA A 382 6.72 22.13 -25.60
C ALA A 382 8.16 21.56 -25.72
N GLU A 383 8.80 21.33 -24.58
CA GLU A 383 10.18 20.84 -24.49
C GLU A 383 10.31 19.68 -23.49
N LEU A 384 11.32 18.84 -23.70
CA LEU A 384 11.72 17.85 -22.72
C LEU A 384 12.57 18.52 -21.64
N LYS A 385 12.11 18.47 -20.39
CA LYS A 385 12.82 18.98 -19.21
C LYS A 385 13.24 17.84 -18.30
N THR A 386 14.23 18.10 -17.45
CA THR A 386 14.66 17.15 -16.42
C THR A 386 14.12 17.59 -15.07
N MET A 387 13.39 16.70 -14.42
CA MET A 387 13.03 16.84 -13.02
C MET A 387 14.09 16.17 -12.15
N ARG A 388 14.59 16.91 -11.17
CA ARG A 388 15.30 16.33 -10.03
C ARG A 388 14.31 16.05 -8.91
N GLY A 389 13.98 14.79 -8.70
CA GLY A 389 12.86 14.39 -7.84
C GLY A 389 13.13 13.19 -6.93
N ARG A 390 12.24 12.98 -5.96
CA ARG A 390 12.26 11.81 -5.07
C ARG A 390 11.29 10.76 -5.60
N VAL A 391 11.66 9.49 -5.45
CA VAL A 391 10.91 8.37 -6.04
C VAL A 391 10.20 7.58 -4.96
N ARG A 392 8.87 7.45 -5.13
CA ARG A 392 8.07 6.38 -4.53
C ARG A 392 7.88 5.29 -5.57
N LEU A 393 8.35 4.08 -5.28
CA LEU A 393 8.24 2.91 -6.14
C LEU A 393 7.21 1.93 -5.56
N CYS A 394 6.17 1.63 -6.34
CA CYS A 394 5.08 0.73 -5.95
C CYS A 394 5.12 -0.52 -6.85
N PRO A 395 5.89 -1.57 -6.47
CA PRO A 395 5.81 -2.87 -7.13
C PRO A 395 4.47 -3.55 -6.82
N TYR A 396 3.87 -4.20 -7.81
CA TYR A 396 2.64 -4.98 -7.66
C TYR A 396 2.98 -6.46 -7.68
N TYR A 397 2.72 -7.12 -6.55
CA TYR A 397 2.84 -8.56 -6.44
C TYR A 397 1.45 -9.20 -6.39
N PHE A 398 1.26 -10.26 -7.17
CA PHE A 398 0.02 -11.03 -7.18
C PHE A 398 0.28 -12.43 -6.61
N VAL A 399 -0.63 -12.88 -5.75
CA VAL A 399 -0.61 -14.23 -5.18
C VAL A 399 -1.34 -15.16 -6.14
N GLU A 400 -0.55 -15.91 -6.89
CA GLU A 400 -0.97 -16.83 -7.94
C GLU A 400 -0.73 -18.25 -7.43
N GLU A 401 -1.79 -18.91 -6.99
CA GLU A 401 -1.71 -20.18 -6.27
C GLU A 401 -0.77 -20.03 -5.04
N ASP A 402 0.34 -20.76 -5.01
CA ASP A 402 1.35 -20.72 -3.95
C ASP A 402 2.54 -19.80 -4.26
N HIS A 403 2.50 -19.08 -5.38
CA HIS A 403 3.57 -18.20 -5.84
C HIS A 403 3.21 -16.73 -5.73
N VAL A 404 4.21 -15.88 -5.48
CA VAL A 404 4.06 -14.42 -5.41
C VAL A 404 4.85 -13.79 -6.53
N ASN A 405 4.15 -13.27 -7.54
CA ASN A 405 4.75 -12.84 -8.80
C ASN A 405 4.75 -11.31 -8.93
N LEU A 406 5.91 -10.73 -9.25
CA LEU A 406 6.05 -9.31 -9.60
C LEU A 406 5.51 -9.09 -11.03
N ARG A 407 4.38 -8.37 -11.14
CA ARG A 407 3.67 -8.19 -12.43
C ARG A 407 3.67 -6.76 -12.96
N GLY A 408 4.19 -5.83 -12.18
CA GLY A 408 4.35 -4.43 -12.58
C GLY A 408 5.00 -3.62 -11.48
N ALA A 409 5.48 -2.42 -11.80
CA ALA A 409 5.98 -1.48 -10.81
C ALA A 409 5.79 -0.05 -11.29
N LEU A 410 5.03 0.73 -10.52
CA LEU A 410 4.76 2.13 -10.79
C LEU A 410 5.77 3.00 -10.05
N ALA A 411 6.47 3.87 -10.77
CA ALA A 411 7.30 4.90 -10.18
C ALA A 411 6.54 6.24 -10.17
N THR A 412 6.42 6.84 -9.00
CA THR A 412 5.99 8.23 -8.82
C THR A 412 7.21 9.07 -8.49
N ILE A 413 7.63 9.97 -9.39
CA ILE A 413 8.72 10.92 -9.15
C ILE A 413 8.11 12.27 -8.78
N CYS A 414 8.29 12.70 -7.53
CA CYS A 414 7.81 13.99 -7.03
C CYS A 414 8.96 15.01 -7.01
N PRO A 415 8.69 16.32 -7.15
CA PRO A 415 9.70 17.37 -7.04
C PRO A 415 10.53 17.31 -5.74
N ALA A 416 11.77 17.82 -5.79
CA ALA A 416 12.74 17.68 -4.70
C ALA A 416 12.31 18.28 -3.34
N ASP A 417 11.43 19.28 -3.35
CA ASP A 417 10.85 19.90 -2.15
C ASP A 417 9.83 19.00 -1.46
N LYS A 418 9.24 18.03 -2.17
CA LYS A 418 8.28 17.09 -1.60
C LYS A 418 8.98 16.04 -0.75
N LYS A 419 8.46 15.82 0.46
CA LYS A 419 8.93 14.78 1.40
C LYS A 419 7.92 13.64 1.56
N LEU A 420 6.62 13.96 1.55
CA LEU A 420 5.55 12.97 1.42
C LEU A 420 5.32 12.73 -0.07
N LEU A 421 5.48 11.49 -0.51
CA LEU A 421 5.49 11.13 -1.92
C LEU A 421 4.16 10.48 -2.29
N HIS A 422 3.41 11.08 -3.20
CA HIS A 422 2.16 10.55 -3.72
C HIS A 422 1.88 11.08 -5.14
N GLY A 423 0.90 10.51 -5.83
CA GLY A 423 0.48 11.02 -7.13
C GLY A 423 -0.12 12.42 -7.01
N MET A 424 0.43 13.36 -7.78
CA MET A 424 0.09 14.80 -7.82
C MET A 424 0.38 15.37 -9.22
N ARG A 425 -0.15 16.56 -9.53
CA ARG A 425 -0.09 17.18 -10.87
C ARG A 425 1.33 17.44 -11.35
N ASP A 426 2.20 17.83 -10.43
CA ASP A 426 3.61 18.11 -10.63
C ASP A 426 4.49 16.85 -10.48
N ALA A 427 3.92 15.66 -10.32
CA ALA A 427 4.68 14.40 -10.31
C ALA A 427 4.70 13.73 -11.69
N ILE A 428 5.73 12.93 -11.92
CA ILE A 428 5.84 12.03 -13.07
C ILE A 428 5.38 10.64 -12.64
N LEU A 429 4.45 10.03 -13.39
CA LEU A 429 4.01 8.64 -13.18
C LEU A 429 4.38 7.81 -14.42
N VAL A 430 5.24 6.82 -14.21
CA VAL A 430 5.77 5.95 -15.28
C VAL A 430 5.87 4.50 -14.82
N PRO A 431 5.76 3.52 -15.73
CA PRO A 431 6.12 2.16 -15.39
C PRO A 431 7.64 2.08 -15.17
N SER A 432 8.07 1.06 -14.45
CA SER A 432 9.49 0.79 -14.24
C SER A 432 9.99 -0.27 -15.21
N ARG A 433 11.27 -0.21 -15.58
CA ARG A 433 11.97 -1.23 -16.37
C ARG A 433 13.20 -1.71 -15.62
N PHE A 434 13.63 -2.94 -15.88
CA PHE A 434 14.99 -3.31 -15.51
C PHE A 434 15.97 -2.59 -16.44
N ALA A 435 16.98 -1.94 -15.88
CA ALA A 435 18.09 -1.46 -16.69
C ALA A 435 18.70 -2.67 -17.43
N GLY A 436 18.93 -2.52 -18.73
CA GLY A 436 19.67 -3.51 -19.49
C GLY A 436 21.02 -3.73 -18.82
N LEU A 437 21.52 -4.97 -18.84
CA LEU A 437 22.94 -5.19 -18.63
C LEU A 437 23.60 -4.51 -19.84
N ASP A 438 24.14 -3.31 -19.66
CA ASP A 438 25.16 -2.84 -20.60
C ASP A 438 26.23 -3.94 -20.60
N ASN A 439 26.38 -4.60 -21.75
CA ASN A 439 27.39 -5.64 -21.98
C ASN A 439 28.79 -5.06 -21.83
#